data_AF-A0A3R5ZZ01-F1
#
_entry.id   AF-A0A3R5ZZ01-F1
#
_cell.length_a   1.000
_cell.length_b   1.000
_cell.length_c   1.000
_cell.angle_alpha   90.00
_cell.angle_beta   90.00
_cell.angle_gamma   90.00
#
_symmetry.space_group_name_H-M   'P 1'
#
loop_
_entity.id
_entity.type
_entity.pdbx_description
1 polymer ?
#
loop_
_entity_poly.entity_id
_entity_poly.type
_entity_poly.pdbx_seq_one_letter_code
_entity_poly.pdbx_strand_id
1 'polypeptide(L)'
;MSRQFDEYMSDKFELNGTMYQMVEPDSFDELMKAFEIRDVIQTGISQLMHDEDDSAWQTLLQEQEDYIQEYIDHIGDFNNGCLVKNIAYLLKKYGLRMGDLERLLGISAGYISRTVKENSSKKLSIDVVWKIAELFEISVQKLIEDDLSDLSGNIGMLVDFMDKLKEQTECVEIEWDNLGGVNSENDERFDQMGLFSTTEDGRIRYAAPGRNSKMVFLLADDVISTYGVDEFKQMIIIPFYSEKSSDIHYDFMFAWPKRDDMYGFEKIFYSNDEPFGTLDGHAKRLYEEAKEHFFDVPVANDMRKFIAGYLGKGGDA
;
A
#
# COMPACT_ATOMS: atom_id res chain seq x y z
N MET A 1 26.08 -13.05 -39.98
CA MET A 1 25.88 -12.28 -38.74
C MET A 1 25.24 -13.20 -37.72
N SER A 2 25.69 -13.20 -36.46
CA SER A 2 25.21 -14.16 -35.46
C SER A 2 23.83 -13.76 -34.94
N ARG A 3 22.97 -14.73 -34.62
CA ARG A 3 21.64 -14.52 -34.02
C ARG A 3 21.65 -13.61 -32.78
N GLN A 4 22.77 -13.58 -32.05
CA GLN A 4 22.98 -12.70 -30.88
C GLN A 4 23.13 -11.21 -31.25
N PHE A 5 23.50 -10.88 -32.49
CA PHE A 5 23.56 -9.49 -32.97
C PHE A 5 22.18 -9.00 -33.43
N ASP A 6 21.33 -9.89 -33.95
CA ASP A 6 19.97 -9.56 -34.39
C ASP A 6 19.02 -9.34 -33.18
N GLU A 7 19.18 -10.08 -32.07
CA GLU A 7 18.44 -9.84 -30.82
C GLU A 7 18.84 -8.53 -30.11
N TYR A 8 20.09 -8.07 -30.27
CA TYR A 8 20.60 -6.85 -29.62
C TYR A 8 20.19 -5.55 -30.34
N MET A 9 19.63 -5.68 -31.55
CA MET A 9 19.18 -4.57 -32.42
C MET A 9 17.66 -4.48 -32.54
N SER A 10 16.92 -5.41 -31.93
CA SER A 10 15.44 -5.49 -31.95
C SER A 10 14.79 -4.19 -31.48
N ASP A 11 15.31 -3.60 -30.40
CA ASP A 11 14.60 -2.56 -29.66
C ASP A 11 15.14 -1.15 -29.95
N LYS A 12 15.99 -0.98 -30.98
CA LYS A 12 16.67 0.29 -31.28
C LYS A 12 16.43 0.73 -32.70
N PHE A 13 16.16 2.02 -32.89
CA PHE A 13 15.92 2.61 -34.21
C PHE A 13 16.62 3.96 -34.34
N GLU A 14 16.90 4.38 -35.58
CA GLU A 14 17.56 5.64 -35.88
C GLU A 14 16.57 6.62 -36.53
N LEU A 15 16.51 7.85 -36.03
CA LEU A 15 15.79 8.93 -36.70
C LEU A 15 16.68 10.18 -36.75
N ASN A 16 16.89 10.73 -37.94
CA ASN A 16 17.66 11.96 -38.17
C ASN A 16 19.07 11.95 -37.53
N GLY A 17 19.77 10.80 -37.59
CA GLY A 17 21.13 10.66 -37.03
C GLY A 17 21.17 10.44 -35.51
N THR A 18 20.01 10.34 -34.86
CA THR A 18 19.90 10.07 -33.42
C THR A 18 19.38 8.65 -33.22
N MET A 19 20.08 7.87 -32.39
CA MET A 19 19.64 6.54 -32.00
C MET A 19 18.66 6.62 -30.82
N TYR A 20 17.52 5.97 -30.98
CA TYR A 20 16.48 5.80 -29.97
C TYR A 20 16.36 4.33 -29.58
N GLN A 21 15.79 4.09 -28.41
CA GLN A 21 15.51 2.76 -27.90
C GLN A 21 14.05 2.73 -27.42
N MET A 22 13.36 1.63 -27.71
CA MET A 22 12.04 1.30 -27.18
C MET A 22 12.07 1.30 -25.65
N VAL A 23 10.96 1.67 -25.02
CA VAL A 23 10.84 1.72 -23.56
C VAL A 23 9.66 0.86 -23.14
N GLU A 24 9.96 -0.19 -22.38
CA GLU A 24 8.98 -0.97 -21.62
C GLU A 24 8.89 -0.33 -20.22
N PRO A 25 7.80 0.39 -19.91
CA PRO A 25 7.78 1.20 -18.70
C PRO A 25 7.44 0.39 -17.45
N ASP A 26 8.18 0.61 -16.36
CA ASP A 26 7.88 0.06 -15.03
C ASP A 26 7.39 1.12 -14.01
N SER A 27 7.44 2.39 -14.40
CA SER A 27 7.18 3.55 -13.57
C SER A 27 6.54 4.68 -14.38
N PHE A 28 5.95 5.67 -13.69
CA PHE A 28 5.30 6.79 -14.37
C PHE A 28 6.28 7.61 -15.23
N ASP A 29 7.50 7.81 -14.73
CA ASP A 29 8.55 8.52 -15.47
C ASP A 29 8.95 7.76 -16.74
N GLU A 30 9.00 6.42 -16.68
CA GLU A 30 9.27 5.60 -17.86
C GLU A 30 8.09 5.55 -18.82
N LEU A 31 6.85 5.56 -18.32
CA LEU A 31 5.65 5.69 -19.16
C LEU A 31 5.69 6.99 -19.98
N MET A 32 6.11 8.10 -19.36
CA MET A 32 6.27 9.37 -20.07
C MET A 32 7.33 9.27 -21.18
N LYS A 33 8.46 8.60 -20.93
CA LYS A 33 9.48 8.34 -21.96
C LYS A 33 8.94 7.42 -23.07
N ALA A 34 8.16 6.40 -22.73
CA ALA A 34 7.52 5.53 -23.70
C ALA A 34 6.60 6.31 -24.66
N PHE A 35 5.83 7.28 -24.13
CA PHE A 35 5.04 8.19 -24.96
C PHE A 35 5.90 9.08 -25.87
N GLU A 36 7.03 9.60 -25.37
CA GLU A 36 7.97 10.37 -26.19
C GLU A 36 8.52 9.50 -27.34
N ILE A 37 8.90 8.25 -27.06
CA ILE A 37 9.37 7.31 -28.08
C ILE A 37 8.29 7.00 -29.12
N ARG A 38 7.04 6.77 -28.70
CA ARG A 38 5.89 6.62 -29.60
C ARG A 38 5.76 7.82 -30.55
N ASP A 39 5.86 9.05 -30.02
CA ASP A 39 5.74 10.27 -30.83
C ASP A 39 6.92 10.44 -31.81
N VAL A 40 8.13 10.00 -31.42
CA VAL A 40 9.31 9.95 -32.30
C VAL A 40 9.08 8.95 -33.44
N ILE A 41 8.55 7.75 -33.16
CA ILE A 41 8.21 6.75 -34.17
C ILE A 41 7.16 7.28 -35.15
N GLN A 42 6.09 7.91 -34.64
CA GLN A 42 5.07 8.56 -35.47
C GLN A 42 5.62 9.69 -36.35
N THR A 43 6.60 10.44 -35.83
CA THR A 43 7.33 11.46 -36.60
C THR A 43 8.14 10.82 -37.73
N GLY A 44 8.80 9.68 -37.47
CA GLY A 44 9.48 8.88 -38.49
C GLY A 44 8.54 8.45 -39.61
N ILE A 45 7.39 7.87 -39.27
CA ILE A 45 6.34 7.47 -40.23
C ILE A 45 5.89 8.67 -41.07
N SER A 46 5.67 9.81 -40.44
CA SER A 46 5.18 11.03 -41.12
C SER A 46 6.22 11.66 -42.06
N GLN A 47 7.51 11.35 -41.88
CA GLN A 47 8.60 11.84 -42.73
C GLN A 47 8.82 10.98 -43.97
N LEU A 48 8.27 9.76 -44.00
CA LEU A 48 8.36 8.87 -45.16
C LEU A 48 7.59 9.45 -46.35
N MET A 49 8.18 9.32 -47.54
CA MET A 49 7.45 9.63 -48.78
C MET A 49 6.38 8.56 -49.04
N HIS A 50 5.34 8.92 -49.80
CA HIS A 50 4.18 8.04 -50.06
C HIS A 50 4.50 6.66 -50.68
N ASP A 51 5.71 6.49 -51.22
CA ASP A 51 6.22 5.28 -51.87
C ASP A 51 7.25 4.51 -51.05
N GLU A 52 7.62 4.99 -49.87
CA GLU A 52 8.53 4.31 -48.94
C GLU A 52 7.78 3.28 -48.07
N ASP A 53 8.46 2.16 -47.78
CA ASP A 53 7.91 1.07 -46.96
C ASP A 53 7.93 1.47 -45.47
N ASP A 54 6.74 1.64 -44.88
CA ASP A 54 6.56 2.00 -43.47
C ASP A 54 6.40 0.78 -42.55
N SER A 55 6.42 -0.45 -43.08
CA SER A 55 6.11 -1.67 -42.32
C SER A 55 6.96 -1.86 -41.06
N ALA A 56 8.26 -1.55 -41.13
CA ALA A 56 9.16 -1.60 -39.99
C ALA A 56 8.79 -0.57 -38.91
N TRP A 57 8.42 0.65 -39.32
CA TRP A 57 7.98 1.70 -38.41
C TRP A 57 6.62 1.39 -37.78
N GLN A 58 5.71 0.80 -38.55
CA GLN A 58 4.40 0.35 -38.04
C GLN A 58 4.56 -0.77 -37.00
N THR A 59 5.55 -1.66 -37.19
CA THR A 59 5.87 -2.71 -36.22
C THR A 59 6.38 -2.10 -34.91
N LEU A 60 7.35 -1.19 -34.99
CA LEU A 60 7.87 -0.47 -33.81
C LEU A 60 6.78 0.33 -33.09
N LEU A 61 5.87 0.97 -33.84
CA LEU A 61 4.76 1.72 -33.26
C LEU A 61 3.83 0.79 -32.48
N GLN A 62 3.44 -0.34 -33.09
CA GLN A 62 2.58 -1.31 -32.44
C GLN A 62 3.23 -1.89 -31.18
N GLU A 63 4.50 -2.29 -31.24
CA GLU A 63 5.22 -2.82 -30.07
C GLU A 63 5.32 -1.77 -28.94
N GLN A 64 5.58 -0.51 -29.27
CA GLN A 64 5.65 0.55 -28.28
C GLN A 64 4.27 0.89 -27.68
N GLU A 65 3.21 0.82 -28.48
CA GLU A 65 1.82 0.94 -28.01
C GLU A 65 1.42 -0.24 -27.11
N ASP A 66 1.88 -1.46 -27.43
CA ASP A 66 1.64 -2.64 -26.61
C ASP A 66 2.31 -2.50 -25.24
N TYR A 67 3.56 -2.04 -25.15
CA TYR A 67 4.24 -1.76 -23.87
C TYR A 67 3.51 -0.71 -23.03
N ILE A 68 3.03 0.36 -23.66
CA ILE A 68 2.25 1.39 -22.98
C ILE A 68 0.93 0.79 -22.46
N GLN A 69 0.24 0.01 -23.29
CA GLN A 69 -1.03 -0.59 -22.91
C GLN A 69 -0.87 -1.62 -21.78
N GLU A 70 0.18 -2.45 -21.83
CA GLU A 70 0.48 -3.43 -20.77
C GLU A 70 0.71 -2.75 -19.42
N TYR A 71 1.45 -1.63 -19.40
CA TYR A 71 1.62 -0.84 -18.18
C TYR A 71 0.29 -0.27 -17.65
N ILE A 72 -0.54 0.30 -18.52
CA ILE A 72 -1.86 0.82 -18.13
C ILE A 72 -2.76 -0.30 -17.60
N ASP A 73 -2.76 -1.46 -18.25
CA ASP A 73 -3.51 -2.64 -17.81
C ASP A 73 -2.98 -3.16 -16.46
N HIS A 74 -1.68 -3.00 -16.18
CA HIS A 74 -1.04 -3.36 -14.92
C HIS A 74 -1.35 -2.38 -13.77
N ILE A 75 -1.60 -1.09 -14.03
CA ILE A 75 -2.13 -0.15 -13.01
C ILE A 75 -3.44 -0.71 -12.42
N GLY A 76 -4.17 -1.47 -13.22
CA GLY A 76 -5.21 -2.37 -12.77
C GLY A 76 -6.58 -1.73 -12.61
N ASP A 77 -7.54 -2.61 -12.38
CA ASP A 77 -8.95 -2.31 -12.15
C ASP A 77 -9.35 -2.90 -10.80
N PHE A 78 -10.16 -2.19 -10.02
CA PHE A 78 -10.66 -2.80 -8.80
C PHE A 78 -11.58 -4.00 -9.08
N ASN A 79 -11.53 -5.00 -8.20
CA ASN A 79 -12.26 -6.26 -8.38
C ASN A 79 -13.76 -6.06 -8.11
N ASN A 80 -14.55 -6.04 -9.18
CA ASN A 80 -16.01 -5.96 -9.15
C ASN A 80 -16.67 -7.04 -8.27
N GLY A 81 -16.10 -8.25 -8.25
CA GLY A 81 -16.57 -9.35 -7.42
C GLY A 81 -16.40 -9.06 -5.93
N CYS A 82 -15.23 -8.54 -5.55
CA CYS A 82 -14.95 -8.11 -4.18
C CYS A 82 -15.91 -7.00 -3.75
N LEU A 83 -16.02 -5.94 -4.56
CA LEU A 83 -16.93 -4.82 -4.30
C LEU A 83 -18.39 -5.27 -4.11
N VAL A 84 -18.94 -6.13 -4.97
CA VAL A 84 -20.32 -6.62 -4.84
C VAL A 84 -20.49 -7.48 -3.59
N LYS A 85 -19.53 -8.36 -3.32
CA LYS A 85 -19.54 -9.19 -2.11
C LYS A 85 -19.57 -8.31 -0.86
N ASN A 86 -18.75 -7.26 -0.83
CA ASN A 86 -18.66 -6.31 0.26
C ASN A 86 -19.93 -5.48 0.44
N ILE A 87 -20.50 -4.97 -0.66
CA ILE A 87 -21.81 -4.29 -0.63
C ILE A 87 -22.88 -5.23 -0.07
N ALA A 88 -22.94 -6.47 -0.54
CA ALA A 88 -23.92 -7.46 -0.06
C ALA A 88 -23.74 -7.77 1.44
N TYR A 89 -22.50 -7.86 1.90
CA TYR A 89 -22.17 -8.03 3.32
C TYR A 89 -22.64 -6.83 4.16
N LEU A 90 -22.30 -5.60 3.77
CA LEU A 90 -22.68 -4.38 4.49
C LEU A 90 -24.20 -4.22 4.55
N LEU A 91 -24.90 -4.44 3.44
CA LEU A 91 -26.36 -4.42 3.40
C LEU A 91 -26.96 -5.42 4.40
N LYS A 92 -26.43 -6.64 4.44
CA LYS A 92 -26.87 -7.66 5.41
C LYS A 92 -26.59 -7.24 6.85
N LYS A 93 -25.39 -6.68 7.14
CA LYS A 93 -24.98 -6.21 8.47
C LYS A 93 -25.92 -5.13 9.02
N TYR A 94 -26.35 -4.21 8.17
CA TYR A 94 -27.23 -3.09 8.55
C TYR A 94 -28.72 -3.34 8.29
N GLY A 95 -29.11 -4.54 7.82
CA GLY A 95 -30.51 -4.87 7.55
C GLY A 95 -31.14 -4.12 6.37
N LEU A 96 -30.32 -3.64 5.43
CA LEU A 96 -30.75 -2.89 4.24
C LEU A 96 -30.89 -3.81 3.03
N ARG A 97 -31.76 -3.44 2.07
CA ARG A 97 -31.81 -4.08 0.75
C ARG A 97 -31.04 -3.25 -0.26
N MET A 98 -30.61 -3.87 -1.37
CA MET A 98 -29.93 -3.18 -2.47
C MET A 98 -30.74 -1.98 -2.99
N GLY A 99 -32.06 -2.12 -3.11
CA GLY A 99 -32.92 -1.01 -3.53
C GLY A 99 -33.03 0.13 -2.50
N ASP A 100 -32.81 -0.14 -1.22
CA ASP A 100 -32.74 0.91 -0.19
C ASP A 100 -31.44 1.71 -0.36
N LEU A 101 -30.32 1.04 -0.63
CA LEU A 101 -29.04 1.69 -0.93
C LEU A 101 -29.12 2.54 -2.20
N GLU A 102 -29.68 2.02 -3.29
CA GLU A 102 -29.85 2.78 -4.53
C GLU A 102 -30.67 4.05 -4.30
N ARG A 103 -31.71 3.98 -3.46
CA ARG A 103 -32.51 5.15 -3.06
C ARG A 103 -31.71 6.13 -2.21
N LEU A 104 -30.92 5.65 -1.24
CA LEU A 104 -30.06 6.50 -0.39
C LEU A 104 -29.01 7.25 -1.21
N LEU A 105 -28.43 6.59 -2.21
CA LEU A 105 -27.44 7.16 -3.11
C LEU A 105 -28.05 8.05 -4.21
N GLY A 106 -29.39 8.12 -4.32
CA GLY A 106 -30.08 8.89 -5.35
C GLY A 106 -29.93 8.33 -6.77
N ILE A 107 -29.67 7.03 -6.92
CA ILE A 107 -29.47 6.37 -8.21
C ILE A 107 -30.67 5.52 -8.62
N SER A 108 -30.75 5.17 -9.91
CA SER A 108 -31.89 4.41 -10.45
C SER A 108 -31.96 2.99 -9.87
N ALA A 109 -33.17 2.50 -9.61
CA ALA A 109 -33.37 1.15 -9.10
C ALA A 109 -32.81 0.08 -10.07
N GLY A 110 -32.10 -0.90 -9.51
CA GLY A 110 -31.35 -1.93 -10.20
C GLY A 110 -30.12 -1.44 -10.95
N TYR A 111 -29.66 -0.19 -10.76
CA TYR A 111 -28.40 0.27 -11.34
C TYR A 111 -27.23 -0.60 -10.89
N ILE A 112 -27.09 -0.84 -9.58
CA ILE A 112 -25.95 -1.57 -9.04
C ILE A 112 -25.96 -3.02 -9.56
N SER A 113 -27.12 -3.68 -9.51
CA SER A 113 -27.28 -5.07 -9.95
C SER A 113 -27.14 -5.27 -11.47
N ARG A 114 -27.44 -4.25 -12.28
CA ARG A 114 -27.22 -4.29 -13.73
C ARG A 114 -25.76 -4.02 -14.11
N THR A 115 -25.08 -3.16 -13.36
CA THR A 115 -23.72 -2.72 -13.65
C THR A 115 -22.71 -3.78 -13.23
N VAL A 116 -22.87 -4.35 -12.04
CA VAL A 116 -21.92 -5.30 -11.48
C VAL A 116 -22.50 -6.70 -11.47
N LYS A 117 -22.40 -7.37 -12.63
CA LYS A 117 -22.65 -8.80 -12.78
C LYS A 117 -21.31 -9.55 -12.79
N GLU A 118 -21.31 -10.79 -12.30
CA GLU A 118 -20.20 -11.71 -12.51
C GLU A 118 -19.88 -11.78 -14.02
N ASN A 119 -18.62 -11.54 -14.38
CA ASN A 119 -18.09 -11.45 -15.76
C ASN A 119 -18.50 -10.20 -16.59
N SER A 120 -18.99 -9.14 -15.95
CA SER A 120 -19.21 -7.83 -16.60
C SER A 120 -17.95 -6.97 -16.59
N SER A 121 -17.57 -6.43 -17.75
CA SER A 121 -16.55 -5.36 -17.85
C SER A 121 -17.07 -3.99 -17.39
N LYS A 122 -18.38 -3.85 -17.13
CA LYS A 122 -18.95 -2.60 -16.63
C LYS A 122 -18.60 -2.42 -15.16
N LYS A 123 -18.10 -1.23 -14.82
CA LYS A 123 -17.74 -0.81 -13.46
C LYS A 123 -18.78 0.16 -12.91
N LEU A 124 -18.92 0.19 -11.59
CA LEU A 124 -19.59 1.32 -10.94
C LEU A 124 -18.74 2.56 -11.13
N SER A 125 -19.38 3.71 -11.35
CA SER A 125 -18.67 4.99 -11.36
C SER A 125 -18.02 5.23 -10.00
N ILE A 126 -16.83 5.81 -9.98
CA ILE A 126 -16.08 6.09 -8.74
C ILE A 126 -16.90 6.92 -7.73
N ASP A 127 -17.73 7.87 -8.17
CA ASP A 127 -18.64 8.64 -7.30
C ASP A 127 -19.62 7.76 -6.52
N VAL A 128 -20.13 6.69 -7.15
CA VAL A 128 -21.03 5.73 -6.48
C VAL A 128 -20.26 4.89 -5.48
N VAL A 129 -19.06 4.42 -5.83
CA VAL A 129 -18.20 3.65 -4.93
C VAL A 129 -17.81 4.50 -3.72
N TRP A 130 -17.40 5.74 -3.94
CA TRP A 130 -17.08 6.72 -2.90
C TRP A 130 -18.26 6.94 -1.95
N LYS A 131 -19.45 7.25 -2.48
CA LYS A 131 -20.64 7.47 -1.64
C LYS A 131 -21.05 6.23 -0.83
N ILE A 132 -20.82 5.03 -1.35
CA ILE A 132 -21.03 3.78 -0.60
C ILE A 132 -20.04 3.70 0.56
N ALA A 133 -18.76 3.97 0.30
CA ALA A 133 -17.71 3.96 1.31
C ALA A 133 -18.02 4.94 2.45
N GLU A 134 -18.34 6.20 2.10
CA GLU A 134 -18.77 7.24 3.03
C GLU A 134 -20.01 6.85 3.84
N LEU A 135 -21.04 6.29 3.18
CA LEU A 135 -22.29 5.89 3.84
C LEU A 135 -22.06 4.81 4.91
N PHE A 136 -21.07 3.94 4.69
CA PHE A 136 -20.75 2.86 5.61
C PHE A 136 -19.54 3.16 6.50
N GLU A 137 -19.02 4.40 6.44
CA GLU A 137 -17.87 4.88 7.24
C GLU A 137 -16.64 3.96 7.09
N ILE A 138 -16.32 3.55 5.87
CA ILE A 138 -15.13 2.77 5.52
C ILE A 138 -14.36 3.46 4.39
N SER A 139 -13.05 3.18 4.27
CA SER A 139 -12.27 3.70 3.15
C SER A 139 -12.71 3.05 1.83
N VAL A 140 -12.53 3.78 0.72
CA VAL A 140 -12.78 3.23 -0.62
C VAL A 140 -11.91 2.01 -0.86
N GLN A 141 -10.65 2.05 -0.46
CA GLN A 141 -9.69 0.95 -0.60
C GLN A 141 -10.21 -0.32 0.09
N LYS A 142 -10.64 -0.21 1.35
CA LYS A 142 -11.23 -1.32 2.12
C LYS A 142 -12.48 -1.90 1.48
N LEU A 143 -13.31 -1.05 0.87
CA LEU A 143 -14.51 -1.49 0.16
C LEU A 143 -14.19 -2.31 -1.11
N ILE A 144 -13.05 -2.09 -1.76
CA ILE A 144 -12.72 -2.71 -3.06
C ILE A 144 -11.66 -3.82 -2.98
N GLU A 145 -10.78 -3.80 -1.99
CA GLU A 145 -9.65 -4.74 -1.85
C GLU A 145 -9.93 -5.83 -0.81
N ASP A 146 -10.57 -5.51 0.32
CA ASP A 146 -10.66 -6.42 1.46
C ASP A 146 -11.94 -7.26 1.44
N ASP A 147 -11.85 -8.53 1.85
CA ASP A 147 -13.05 -9.33 2.08
C ASP A 147 -13.73 -8.94 3.41
N LEU A 148 -14.70 -8.03 3.36
CA LEU A 148 -15.37 -7.54 4.57
C LEU A 148 -16.08 -8.64 5.37
N SER A 149 -16.39 -9.78 4.73
CA SER A 149 -16.99 -10.91 5.43
C SER A 149 -16.04 -11.64 6.36
N ASP A 150 -14.74 -11.59 6.07
CA ASP A 150 -13.67 -12.17 6.89
C ASP A 150 -13.22 -11.19 7.99
N LEU A 151 -13.45 -9.89 7.82
CA LEU A 151 -13.18 -8.82 8.79
C LEU A 151 -14.18 -8.75 9.96
N SER A 152 -14.77 -9.87 10.38
CA SER A 152 -15.74 -9.86 11.49
C SER A 152 -15.08 -9.95 12.88
N GLY A 153 -15.73 -9.38 13.90
CA GLY A 153 -15.26 -9.45 15.29
C GLY A 153 -13.99 -8.63 15.54
N ASN A 154 -13.04 -9.20 16.27
CA ASN A 154 -11.81 -8.49 16.66
C ASN A 154 -10.89 -8.19 15.47
N ILE A 155 -10.91 -9.02 14.42
CA ILE A 155 -10.09 -8.80 13.22
C ILE A 155 -10.48 -7.46 12.57
N GLY A 156 -11.78 -7.24 12.32
CA GLY A 156 -12.27 -5.97 11.78
C GLY A 156 -11.89 -4.77 12.62
N MET A 157 -12.06 -4.86 13.95
CA MET A 157 -11.67 -3.79 14.88
C MET A 157 -10.17 -3.47 14.80
N LEU A 158 -9.31 -4.48 14.69
CA LEU A 158 -7.86 -4.29 14.59
C LEU A 158 -7.45 -3.72 13.24
N VAL A 159 -8.12 -4.14 12.16
CA VAL A 159 -7.93 -3.54 10.83
C VAL A 159 -8.36 -2.07 10.83
N ASP A 160 -9.55 -1.75 11.36
CA ASP A 160 -10.01 -0.35 11.49
C ASP A 160 -9.03 0.49 12.32
N PHE A 161 -8.46 -0.09 13.39
CA PHE A 161 -7.45 0.56 14.20
C PHE A 161 -6.16 0.86 13.39
N MET A 162 -5.63 -0.12 12.65
CA MET A 162 -4.42 0.09 11.83
C MET A 162 -4.65 1.03 10.66
N ASP A 163 -5.78 0.94 9.97
CA ASP A 163 -6.15 1.82 8.85
C ASP A 163 -6.19 3.27 9.33
N LYS A 164 -6.81 3.52 10.48
CA LYS A 164 -6.85 4.84 11.09
C LYS A 164 -5.45 5.35 11.46
N LEU A 165 -4.61 4.51 12.08
CA LEU A 165 -3.24 4.92 12.41
C LEU A 165 -2.43 5.26 11.16
N LYS A 166 -2.64 4.52 10.06
CA LYS A 166 -1.96 4.79 8.79
C LYS A 166 -2.40 6.14 8.23
N GLU A 167 -3.72 6.39 8.15
CA GLU A 167 -4.25 7.67 7.67
C GLU A 167 -3.73 8.86 8.49
N GLN A 168 -3.70 8.71 9.81
CA GLN A 168 -3.14 9.73 10.71
C GLN A 168 -1.63 9.90 10.54
N THR A 169 -0.91 8.84 10.15
CA THR A 169 0.53 8.91 9.83
C THR A 169 0.78 9.63 8.51
N GLU A 170 0.01 9.33 7.46
CA GLU A 170 0.05 10.04 6.16
C GLU A 170 -0.27 11.54 6.31
N CYS A 171 -1.21 11.86 7.20
CA CYS A 171 -1.53 13.23 7.56
C CYS A 171 -0.51 13.86 8.52
N VAL A 172 0.53 13.12 8.90
CA VAL A 172 1.60 13.48 9.86
C VAL A 172 1.01 13.93 11.22
N GLU A 173 -0.16 13.42 11.61
CA GLU A 173 -0.77 13.68 12.92
C GLU A 173 -0.09 12.87 14.03
N ILE A 174 0.57 11.77 13.65
CA ILE A 174 1.29 10.87 14.54
C ILE A 174 2.79 11.00 14.27
N GLU A 175 3.56 11.22 15.34
CA GLU A 175 5.01 11.18 15.31
C GLU A 175 5.51 9.77 15.64
N TRP A 176 6.48 9.30 14.88
CA TRP A 176 7.07 7.97 15.02
C TRP A 176 8.55 8.07 15.39
N ASP A 177 8.95 7.31 16.41
CA ASP A 177 10.33 7.16 16.84
C ASP A 177 10.89 5.80 16.38
N ASN A 178 12.13 5.80 15.88
CA ASN A 178 12.90 4.58 15.67
C ASN A 178 13.60 4.18 16.99
N LEU A 179 13.26 3.02 17.54
CA LEU A 179 13.84 2.46 18.77
C LEU A 179 15.02 1.52 18.51
N GLY A 180 15.42 1.34 17.25
CA GLY A 180 16.53 0.49 16.85
C GLY A 180 16.16 -0.97 16.59
N GLY A 181 17.14 -1.75 16.17
CA GLY A 181 16.94 -3.11 15.71
C GLY A 181 18.04 -3.55 14.76
N VAL A 182 17.63 -3.92 13.55
CA VAL A 182 18.52 -4.50 12.54
C VAL A 182 19.45 -3.46 11.91
N ASN A 183 18.96 -2.24 11.69
CA ASN A 183 19.64 -1.17 10.97
C ASN A 183 20.20 -0.09 11.90
N SER A 184 19.67 0.03 13.13
CA SER A 184 20.09 1.03 14.12
C SER A 184 20.34 0.40 15.49
N GLU A 185 21.13 1.08 16.34
CA GLU A 185 21.43 0.59 17.70
C GLU A 185 20.15 0.43 18.53
N ASN A 186 20.01 -0.72 19.19
CA ASN A 186 18.84 -1.02 20.02
C ASN A 186 18.75 -0.07 21.21
N ASP A 187 17.55 0.46 21.47
CA ASP A 187 17.25 1.12 22.73
C ASP A 187 17.37 0.13 23.90
N GLU A 188 18.11 0.52 24.95
CA GLU A 188 18.38 -0.28 26.15
C GLU A 188 17.11 -0.82 26.82
N ARG A 189 15.95 -0.19 26.59
CA ARG A 189 14.66 -0.68 27.11
C ARG A 189 14.35 -2.11 26.68
N PHE A 190 14.81 -2.55 25.50
CA PHE A 190 14.50 -3.90 25.02
C PHE A 190 15.25 -4.97 25.81
N ASP A 191 16.45 -4.65 26.30
CA ASP A 191 17.20 -5.49 27.22
C ASP A 191 16.49 -5.56 28.58
N GLN A 192 15.99 -4.42 29.06
CA GLN A 192 15.25 -4.34 30.33
C GLN A 192 13.91 -5.09 30.28
N MET A 193 13.24 -5.10 29.12
CA MET A 193 12.03 -5.89 28.89
C MET A 193 12.33 -7.37 28.61
N GLY A 194 13.59 -7.74 28.37
CA GLY A 194 14.00 -9.09 27.99
C GLY A 194 13.40 -9.53 26.65
N LEU A 195 13.18 -8.59 25.73
CA LEU A 195 12.58 -8.87 24.43
C LEU A 195 13.63 -9.26 23.39
N PHE A 196 14.84 -8.70 23.46
CA PHE A 196 15.89 -8.91 22.48
C PHE A 196 17.13 -9.55 23.10
N SER A 197 17.83 -10.30 22.26
CA SER A 197 19.16 -10.85 22.56
C SER A 197 19.92 -11.06 21.26
N THR A 198 21.23 -10.83 21.26
CA THR A 198 22.05 -11.01 20.06
C THR A 198 22.50 -12.47 19.92
N THR A 199 22.33 -13.05 18.74
CA THR A 199 22.82 -14.39 18.39
C THR A 199 24.31 -14.36 18.04
N GLU A 200 24.94 -15.54 17.98
CA GLU A 200 26.39 -15.65 17.66
C GLU A 200 26.77 -15.07 16.30
N ASP A 201 25.83 -15.07 15.34
CA ASP A 201 25.98 -14.52 14.00
C ASP A 201 25.57 -13.04 13.88
N GLY A 202 25.29 -12.37 15.01
CA GLY A 202 25.00 -10.94 15.06
C GLY A 202 23.54 -10.56 14.77
N ARG A 203 22.65 -11.52 14.50
CA ARG A 203 21.22 -11.26 14.34
C ARG A 203 20.56 -10.99 15.69
N ILE A 204 19.43 -10.29 15.67
CA ILE A 204 18.68 -10.02 16.91
C ILE A 204 17.56 -11.03 17.04
N ARG A 205 17.65 -11.86 18.09
CA ARG A 205 16.60 -12.80 18.48
C ARG A 205 15.52 -12.06 19.26
N TYR A 206 14.29 -12.23 18.81
CA TYR A 206 13.09 -11.76 19.48
C TYR A 206 12.50 -12.86 20.37
N ALA A 207 12.24 -12.55 21.65
CA ALA A 207 11.68 -13.48 22.62
C ALA A 207 10.22 -13.86 22.31
N ALA A 208 9.49 -13.01 21.58
CA ALA A 208 8.09 -13.22 21.18
C ALA A 208 7.17 -13.71 22.32
N PRO A 209 6.92 -12.88 23.36
CA PRO A 209 6.14 -13.28 24.53
C PRO A 209 4.78 -13.89 24.15
N GLY A 210 4.42 -15.01 24.78
CA GLY A 210 3.17 -15.72 24.49
C GLY A 210 3.21 -16.66 23.28
N ARG A 211 4.34 -16.75 22.56
CA ARG A 211 4.54 -17.76 21.49
C ARG A 211 5.24 -19.02 21.98
N ASN A 212 5.25 -20.03 21.11
CA ASN A 212 5.96 -21.28 21.34
C ASN A 212 7.47 -21.03 21.52
N SER A 213 7.97 -21.22 22.74
CA SER A 213 9.37 -21.01 23.11
C SER A 213 10.37 -21.93 22.39
N LYS A 214 9.89 -22.96 21.68
CA LYS A 214 10.72 -23.84 20.83
C LYS A 214 10.97 -23.26 19.44
N MET A 215 10.21 -22.25 19.03
CA MET A 215 10.46 -21.54 17.78
C MET A 215 11.49 -20.43 18.01
N VAL A 216 12.33 -20.22 17.01
CA VAL A 216 13.28 -19.11 16.97
C VAL A 216 12.64 -18.01 16.12
N PHE A 217 12.52 -16.82 16.71
CA PHE A 217 12.05 -15.61 16.04
C PHE A 217 13.19 -14.61 16.02
N LEU A 218 13.33 -13.92 14.88
CA LEU A 218 14.38 -12.95 14.63
C LEU A 218 13.73 -11.64 14.20
N LEU A 219 14.32 -10.50 14.57
CA LEU A 219 13.88 -9.21 14.04
C LEU A 219 14.09 -9.17 12.53
N ALA A 220 13.07 -8.69 11.82
CA ALA A 220 13.12 -8.49 10.38
C ALA A 220 13.70 -7.10 10.03
N ASP A 221 13.50 -6.12 10.90
CA ASP A 221 13.87 -4.71 10.70
C ASP A 221 13.91 -3.96 12.05
N ASP A 222 14.14 -2.64 12.01
CA ASP A 222 14.08 -1.76 13.18
C ASP A 222 12.70 -1.72 13.84
N VAL A 223 12.67 -1.46 15.14
CA VAL A 223 11.46 -1.36 15.92
C VAL A 223 11.01 0.08 15.97
N ILE A 224 9.72 0.30 15.73
CA ILE A 224 9.15 1.65 15.64
C ILE A 224 8.13 1.88 16.73
N SER A 225 7.94 3.14 17.11
CA SER A 225 7.07 3.45 18.23
C SER A 225 6.42 4.82 18.14
N THR A 226 5.33 5.01 18.89
CA THR A 226 4.63 6.29 18.96
C THR A 226 3.86 6.45 20.28
N TYR A 227 3.76 7.69 20.77
CA TYR A 227 2.82 8.09 21.82
C TYR A 227 1.48 8.60 21.27
N GLY A 228 1.28 8.60 19.94
CA GLY A 228 0.06 9.10 19.31
C GLY A 228 -1.22 8.33 19.65
N VAL A 229 -1.09 7.15 20.27
CA VAL A 229 -2.23 6.29 20.65
C VAL A 229 -2.63 6.45 22.11
N ASP A 230 -1.66 6.63 23.01
CA ASP A 230 -1.86 6.75 24.45
C ASP A 230 -0.78 7.67 25.05
N GLU A 231 -1.19 8.61 25.89
CA GLU A 231 -0.31 9.64 26.47
C GLU A 231 0.71 9.07 27.47
N PHE A 232 0.49 7.87 28.00
CA PHE A 232 1.30 7.26 29.06
C PHE A 232 2.02 5.98 28.62
N LYS A 233 1.48 5.30 27.62
CA LYS A 233 2.04 4.07 27.06
C LYS A 233 2.46 4.31 25.62
N GLN A 234 3.73 4.04 25.32
CA GLN A 234 4.23 4.07 23.95
C GLN A 234 3.77 2.81 23.23
N MET A 235 3.07 2.96 22.10
CA MET A 235 2.81 1.84 21.22
C MET A 235 4.08 1.52 20.44
N ILE A 236 4.41 0.24 20.30
CA ILE A 236 5.58 -0.28 19.61
C ILE A 236 5.13 -1.31 18.58
N ILE A 237 5.72 -1.25 17.37
CA ILE A 237 5.54 -2.24 16.30
C ILE A 237 6.87 -2.96 16.09
N ILE A 238 6.86 -4.28 16.28
CA ILE A 238 8.04 -5.15 16.17
C ILE A 238 7.89 -6.03 14.93
N PRO A 239 8.66 -5.78 13.85
CA PRO A 239 8.69 -6.65 12.68
C PRO A 239 9.61 -7.85 12.93
N PHE A 240 9.11 -9.06 12.71
CA PHE A 240 9.86 -10.29 12.97
C PHE A 240 9.51 -11.41 11.98
N TYR A 241 10.39 -12.40 11.88
CA TYR A 241 10.15 -13.63 11.11
C TYR A 241 10.59 -14.85 11.92
N SER A 242 10.11 -16.03 11.53
CA SER A 242 10.55 -17.28 12.13
C SER A 242 11.75 -17.83 11.38
N GLU A 243 12.70 -18.51 12.04
CA GLU A 243 13.78 -19.19 11.32
C GLU A 243 13.29 -20.23 10.29
N LYS A 244 12.03 -20.69 10.42
CA LYS A 244 11.39 -21.63 9.50
C LYS A 244 10.64 -21.00 8.32
N SER A 245 10.34 -19.70 8.37
CA SER A 245 9.66 -18.98 7.28
C SER A 245 10.25 -17.59 7.10
N SER A 246 10.48 -17.19 5.85
CA SER A 246 10.90 -15.83 5.51
C SER A 246 9.78 -14.79 5.58
N ASP A 247 8.54 -15.21 5.87
CA ASP A 247 7.41 -14.30 6.00
C ASP A 247 7.60 -13.36 7.19
N ILE A 248 7.38 -12.07 6.96
CA ILE A 248 7.49 -11.03 7.97
C ILE A 248 6.11 -10.81 8.59
N HIS A 249 6.10 -10.81 9.92
CA HIS A 249 4.93 -10.57 10.75
C HIS A 249 5.21 -9.46 11.74
N TYR A 250 4.16 -8.95 12.38
CA TYR A 250 4.22 -7.76 13.22
C TYR A 250 3.57 -8.03 14.58
N ASP A 251 4.29 -7.65 15.63
CA ASP A 251 3.77 -7.61 17.00
C ASP A 251 3.51 -6.16 17.41
N PHE A 252 2.31 -5.91 17.95
CA PHE A 252 1.91 -4.63 18.49
C PHE A 252 1.90 -4.71 20.01
N MET A 253 2.63 -3.81 20.67
CA MET A 253 2.80 -3.81 22.11
C MET A 253 2.70 -2.40 22.65
N PHE A 254 2.20 -2.25 23.88
CA PHE A 254 2.43 -1.05 24.67
C PHE A 254 3.64 -1.25 25.56
N ALA A 255 4.48 -0.24 25.69
CA ALA A 255 5.56 -0.17 26.66
C ALA A 255 5.45 1.12 27.48
N TRP A 256 5.84 1.06 28.76
CA TRP A 256 5.84 2.23 29.64
C TRP A 256 6.91 2.10 30.72
N PRO A 257 7.49 3.22 31.19
CA PRO A 257 8.43 3.19 32.30
C PRO A 257 7.71 2.82 33.61
N LYS A 258 8.36 2.00 34.43
CA LYS A 258 7.98 1.72 35.81
C LYS A 258 8.83 2.57 36.77
N ARG A 259 8.46 2.55 38.06
CA ARG A 259 9.10 3.38 39.11
C ARG A 259 10.54 2.95 39.47
N ASP A 260 10.97 1.79 39.00
CA ASP A 260 12.22 1.12 39.33
C ASP A 260 13.22 1.13 38.17
N ASP A 261 13.11 2.11 37.26
CA ASP A 261 13.92 2.22 36.03
C ASP A 261 13.83 0.98 35.12
N MET A 262 12.80 0.14 35.32
CA MET A 262 12.45 -0.96 34.41
C MET A 262 11.31 -0.54 33.49
N TYR A 263 11.17 -1.22 32.36
CA TYR A 263 9.99 -1.07 31.49
C TYR A 263 8.94 -2.15 31.78
N GLY A 264 7.68 -1.74 31.79
CA GLY A 264 6.54 -2.61 31.62
C GLY A 264 6.18 -2.70 30.15
N PHE A 265 5.64 -3.84 29.75
CA PHE A 265 4.99 -3.96 28.45
C PHE A 265 3.74 -4.83 28.54
N GLU A 266 2.87 -4.65 27.56
CA GLU A 266 1.64 -5.41 27.37
C GLU A 266 1.44 -5.60 25.88
N LYS A 267 1.06 -6.82 25.47
CA LYS A 267 0.75 -7.09 24.08
C LYS A 267 -0.64 -6.53 23.74
N ILE A 268 -0.75 -5.85 22.61
CA ILE A 268 -2.03 -5.38 22.06
C ILE A 268 -2.61 -6.51 21.20
N PHE A 269 -1.89 -6.87 20.12
CA PHE A 269 -2.26 -7.97 19.21
C PHE A 269 -1.04 -8.43 18.39
N TYR A 270 -1.25 -9.43 17.55
CA TYR A 270 -0.26 -9.97 16.61
C TYR A 270 -0.91 -10.39 15.31
N SER A 271 -0.15 -10.34 14.21
CA SER A 271 -0.66 -10.65 12.87
C SER A 271 -0.40 -12.11 12.40
N ASN A 272 0.63 -12.77 12.94
CA ASN A 272 1.17 -14.08 12.51
C ASN A 272 0.24 -15.33 12.55
N ASP A 273 -0.82 -15.37 13.37
CA ASP A 273 -1.66 -16.59 13.50
C ASP A 273 -3.09 -16.41 12.95
N GLU A 274 -3.30 -15.45 12.07
CA GLU A 274 -4.59 -15.30 11.41
C GLU A 274 -4.72 -16.31 10.24
N PRO A 275 -5.85 -17.02 10.09
CA PRO A 275 -6.04 -18.01 9.03
C PRO A 275 -5.84 -17.49 7.60
N PHE A 276 -5.92 -16.18 7.41
CA PHE A 276 -5.92 -15.52 6.09
C PHE A 276 -4.84 -14.44 5.93
N GLY A 277 -4.03 -14.17 6.97
CA GLY A 277 -2.96 -13.17 6.92
C GLY A 277 -3.44 -11.72 6.70
N THR A 278 -4.71 -11.43 6.95
CA THR A 278 -5.29 -10.11 6.69
C THR A 278 -4.59 -9.03 7.51
N LEU A 279 -4.37 -9.26 8.80
CA LEU A 279 -3.67 -8.33 9.68
C LEU A 279 -2.21 -8.09 9.26
N ASP A 280 -1.53 -9.07 8.65
CA ASP A 280 -0.14 -8.90 8.18
C ASP A 280 -0.05 -7.81 7.09
N GLY A 281 -1.01 -7.81 6.15
CA GLY A 281 -1.06 -6.83 5.07
C GLY A 281 -1.28 -5.40 5.57
N HIS A 282 -2.22 -5.19 6.50
CA HIS A 282 -2.46 -3.87 7.08
C HIS A 282 -1.32 -3.43 8.01
N ALA A 283 -0.77 -4.35 8.81
CA ALA A 283 0.37 -4.05 9.67
C ALA A 283 1.61 -3.66 8.87
N LYS A 284 1.89 -4.37 7.76
CA LYS A 284 2.98 -4.03 6.83
C LYS A 284 2.80 -2.62 6.26
N ARG A 285 1.63 -2.30 5.71
CA ARG A 285 1.34 -0.97 5.15
C ARG A 285 1.54 0.14 6.18
N LEU A 286 1.01 -0.04 7.40
CA LEU A 286 1.21 0.92 8.49
C LEU A 286 2.69 1.08 8.86
N TYR A 287 3.42 -0.03 8.96
CA TYR A 287 4.83 -0.03 9.32
C TYR A 287 5.70 0.66 8.26
N GLU A 288 5.47 0.38 6.98
CA GLU A 288 6.19 1.02 5.86
C GLU A 288 5.90 2.52 5.82
N GLU A 289 4.64 2.93 5.97
CA GLU A 289 4.24 4.34 6.06
C GLU A 289 4.98 5.06 7.21
N ALA A 290 4.92 4.49 8.42
CA ALA A 290 5.56 5.08 9.59
C ALA A 290 7.08 5.24 9.43
N LYS A 291 7.74 4.33 8.70
CA LYS A 291 9.17 4.44 8.40
C LYS A 291 9.50 5.59 7.45
N GLU A 292 8.67 5.82 6.44
CA GLU A 292 8.88 6.94 5.50
C GLU A 292 8.80 8.29 6.23
N HIS A 293 7.96 8.36 7.27
CA HIS A 293 7.73 9.56 8.06
C HIS A 293 8.69 9.77 9.25
N PHE A 294 9.74 8.95 9.46
CA PHE A 294 10.70 9.15 10.56
C PHE A 294 11.45 10.49 10.53
N PHE A 295 11.68 11.03 9.33
CA PHE A 295 12.44 12.26 9.14
C PHE A 295 11.55 13.48 8.94
N ASP A 296 10.23 13.30 9.04
CA ASP A 296 9.32 14.42 8.96
C ASP A 296 9.53 15.35 10.14
N VAL A 297 9.65 16.64 9.83
CA VAL A 297 9.75 17.65 10.87
C VAL A 297 8.37 17.79 11.51
N PRO A 298 8.21 17.49 12.81
CA PRO A 298 6.92 17.63 13.47
C PRO A 298 6.54 19.11 13.49
N VAL A 299 5.53 19.47 12.70
CA VAL A 299 4.93 20.80 12.69
C VAL A 299 3.63 20.73 13.48
N ALA A 300 3.52 21.55 14.54
CA ALA A 300 2.28 21.65 15.31
C ALA A 300 1.08 21.98 14.39
N ASN A 301 -0.09 21.38 14.65
CA ASN A 301 -1.27 21.53 13.78
C ASN A 301 -1.67 22.99 13.52
N ASP A 302 -1.59 23.86 14.54
CA ASP A 302 -1.87 25.29 14.38
C ASP A 302 -0.84 25.96 13.46
N MET A 303 0.42 25.53 13.54
CA MET A 303 1.49 26.01 12.67
C MET A 303 1.34 25.47 11.24
N ARG A 304 0.84 24.24 11.04
CA ARG A 304 0.51 23.73 9.70
C ARG A 304 -0.59 24.54 9.05
N LYS A 305 -1.68 24.82 9.78
CA LYS A 305 -2.78 25.66 9.29
C LYS A 305 -2.29 27.06 8.95
N PHE A 306 -1.44 27.64 9.81
CA PHE A 306 -0.80 28.93 9.53
C PHE A 306 0.07 28.89 8.27
N ILE A 307 0.96 27.89 8.15
CA ILE A 307 1.85 27.72 6.99
C ILE A 307 1.03 27.48 5.72
N ALA A 308 0.02 26.61 5.75
CA ALA A 308 -0.86 26.34 4.61
C ALA A 308 -1.62 27.59 4.17
N GLY A 309 -2.11 28.39 5.11
CA GLY A 309 -2.73 29.69 4.85
C GLY A 309 -1.73 30.70 4.27
N TYR A 310 -0.51 30.77 4.81
CA TYR A 310 0.55 31.63 4.31
C TYR A 310 1.02 31.26 2.89
N LEU A 311 1.08 29.97 2.59
CA LEU A 311 1.45 29.44 1.27
C LEU A 311 0.32 29.51 0.24
N GLY A 312 -0.88 29.95 0.64
CA GLY A 312 -2.06 29.97 -0.24
C GLY A 312 -2.54 28.57 -0.66
N LYS A 313 -2.17 27.53 0.10
CA LYS A 313 -2.57 26.12 -0.14
C LYS A 313 -3.80 25.71 0.66
N GLY A 314 -4.28 26.56 1.58
CA GLY A 314 -5.57 26.37 2.23
C GLY A 314 -6.69 26.70 1.25
N GLY A 315 -7.16 25.69 0.52
CA GLY A 315 -8.38 25.78 -0.28
C GLY A 315 -9.56 26.22 0.59
N ASP A 316 -10.43 27.00 -0.03
CA ASP A 316 -11.57 27.71 0.54
C ASP A 316 -12.52 26.83 1.37
N ALA A 317 -13.22 27.51 2.28
CA ALA A 317 -14.24 27.04 3.21
C ALA A 317 -15.43 26.28 2.58
#